data_AF-A0AA35DZQ5-F1
#
_entry.id   AF-A0AA35DZQ5-F1
#
_cell.length_a   1.000
_cell.length_b   1.000
_cell.length_c   1.000
_cell.angle_alpha   90.00
_cell.angle_beta   90.00
_cell.angle_gamma   90.00
#
_symmetry.space_group_name_H-M   'P 1'
#
loop_
_entity.id
_entity.type
_entity.pdbx_description
1 polymer ?
#
loop_
_entity_poly.entity_id
_entity_poly.type
_entity_poly.pdbx_seq_one_letter_code
_entity_poly.pdbx_strand_id
1 'polypeptide(L)' 'MTDLLWYQYLLIGLIFAWSGFVRTSLGFGGAVLALPFLLLVVNEPLVFLPIVAIHLLIFSS' A
#
# COMPACT_ATOMS: atom_id res chain seq x y z
N MET A 1 15.35 -8.90 9.07
CA MET A 1 14.13 -8.19 9.48
C MET A 1 14.36 -6.76 9.03
N THR A 2 13.56 -6.21 8.11
CA THR A 2 13.75 -4.82 7.70
C THR A 2 13.38 -3.95 8.90
N ASP A 3 14.36 -3.31 9.54
CA ASP A 3 14.13 -2.43 10.69
C ASP A 3 13.56 -1.11 10.19
N LEU A 4 12.26 -1.13 9.87
CA LEU A 4 11.53 0.05 9.44
C LEU A 4 11.47 1.07 10.59
N LEU A 5 11.74 2.32 10.26
CA LEU A 5 11.59 3.41 11.23
C LEU A 5 10.10 3.62 11.56
N TRP A 6 9.80 4.10 12.77
CA TRP A 6 8.42 4.35 13.22
C TRP A 6 7.61 5.23 12.23
N TYR A 7 8.26 6.21 11.61
CA TYR A 7 7.65 7.08 10.61
C TYR A 7 7.30 6.34 9.31
N GLN A 8 8.13 5.37 8.90
CA GLN A 8 7.84 4.56 7.70
C GLN A 8 6.57 3.73 7.92
N TYR A 9 6.39 3.13 9.10
CA TYR A 9 5.14 2.45 9.43
C TYR A 9 3.92 3.38 9.36
N LEU A 10 4.04 4.59 9.89
CA LEU A 10 2.96 5.58 9.89
C LEU A 10 2.59 5.97 8.44
N LEU A 11 3.58 6.26 7.60
CA LEU A 11 3.36 6.56 6.18
C LEU A 11 2.73 5.39 5.42
N ILE A 12 3.23 4.18 5.62
CA ILE A 12 2.70 2.97 4.97
C ILE A 12 1.22 2.79 5.34
N GLY A 13 0.88 2.93 6.63
CA GLY A 13 -0.51 2.86 7.09
C GLY A 13 -1.41 3.94 6.48
N LEU A 14 -0.90 5.18 6.36
CA LEU A 14 -1.64 6.29 5.76
C LEU A 14 -1.88 6.08 4.26
N ILE A 15 -0.86 5.64 3.52
CA ILE A 15 -0.95 5.32 2.08
C ILE A 15 -1.92 4.15 1.86
N PHE A 16 -1.88 3.15 2.74
CA PHE A 16 -2.80 2.00 2.68
C PHE A 16 -4.25 2.40 2.93
N ALA A 17 -4.51 3.25 3.93
CA ALA A 17 -5.86 3.77 4.19
C ALA A 17 -6.37 4.64 3.02
N TRP A 18 -5.50 5.49 2.46
CA TRP A 18 -5.80 6.30 1.29
C TRP A 18 -6.09 5.45 0.04
N SER A 19 -5.34 4.37 -0.18
CA SER A 19 -5.60 3.38 -1.25
C SER A 19 -7.03 2.86 -1.22
N GLY A 20 -7.52 2.53 -0.01
CA GLY A 20 -8.90 2.07 0.20
C GLY A 20 -9.92 3.14 -0.19
N PHE A 21 -9.70 4.39 0.21
CA PHE A 21 -10.55 5.52 -0.17
C PHE A 21 -10.55 5.75 -1.70
N VAL A 22 -9.38 5.73 -2.33
CA VAL A 22 -9.23 5.88 -3.78
C VAL A 22 -9.91 4.76 -4.57
N ARG A 23 -9.87 3.52 -4.06
CA ARG A 23 -10.61 2.40 -4.66
C ARG A 23 -12.11 2.66 -4.67
N THR A 24 -12.67 3.18 -3.57
CA THR A 24 -14.09 3.50 -3.50
C THR A 24 -14.52 4.64 -4.44
N SER A 25 -13.61 5.54 -4.83
CA SER A 25 -13.90 6.69 -5.69
C SER A 25 -13.57 6.49 -7.18
N LEU A 26 -12.55 5.70 -7.53
CA LEU A 26 -12.11 5.47 -8.92
C LEU A 26 -12.37 4.03 -9.43
N GLY A 27 -12.87 3.12 -8.59
CA GLY A 27 -13.36 1.81 -8.98
C GLY A 27 -12.32 0.74 -9.34
N PHE A 28 -11.15 1.10 -9.88
CA PHE A 28 -10.23 0.13 -10.50
C PHE A 28 -8.80 0.05 -9.95
N GLY A 29 -8.30 1.06 -9.20
CA GLY A 29 -6.84 1.28 -9.15
C GLY A 29 -6.18 1.60 -7.81
N GLY A 30 -6.88 1.56 -6.67
CA GLY A 30 -6.31 2.00 -5.38
C GLY A 30 -4.94 1.37 -5.09
N ALA A 31 -4.82 0.06 -5.26
CA ALA A 31 -3.58 -0.68 -5.03
C ALA A 31 -2.45 -0.33 -6.05
N VAL A 32 -2.79 -0.12 -7.32
CA VAL A 32 -1.81 0.27 -8.36
C VAL A 32 -1.29 1.68 -8.10
N LEU A 33 -2.16 2.59 -7.68
CA LEU A 33 -1.79 3.97 -7.37
C LEU A 33 -1.03 4.08 -6.05
N ALA A 34 -1.28 3.21 -5.08
CA ALA A 34 -0.57 3.20 -3.80
C ALA A 34 0.88 2.70 -3.90
N LEU A 35 1.16 1.78 -4.84
CA LEU A 35 2.46 1.14 -5.01
C LEU A 35 3.63 2.13 -5.24
N PRO A 36 3.54 3.13 -6.15
CA PRO A 36 4.60 4.13 -6.30
C PRO A 36 4.82 4.97 -5.02
N PHE A 37 3.76 5.28 -4.25
CA PHE A 37 3.92 6.01 -2.99
C PHE A 37 4.59 5.15 -1.92
N LEU A 38 4.28 3.87 -1.83
CA LEU A 38 4.95 2.93 -0.91
C LEU A 38 6.45 2.80 -1.25
N LEU A 39 6.79 2.73 -2.54
CA LEU A 39 8.17 2.67 -3.01
C LEU A 39 8.98 3.95 -2.77
N LEU A 40 8.31 5.09 -2.58
CA LEU A 40 8.94 6.33 -2.13
C LEU A 40 9.30 6.30 -0.64
N VAL A 41 8.60 5.51 0.18
CA VAL A 41 8.89 5.36 1.61
C VAL A 41 10.00 4.36 1.84
N VAL A 42 9.90 3.20 1.21
CA VAL A 42 10.90 2.12 1.26
C VAL A 42 11.05 1.60 -0.15
N ASN A 43 12.25 1.65 -0.72
CA ASN A 43 12.47 1.20 -2.09
C ASN A 43 12.65 -0.33 -2.19
N GLU A 44 11.86 -1.10 -1.44
CA GLU A 44 11.91 -2.56 -1.39
C GLU A 44 10.54 -3.15 -1.73
N PRO A 45 10.26 -3.47 -3.00
CA PRO A 45 8.94 -3.95 -3.42
C PRO A 45 8.53 -5.26 -2.72
N LEU A 46 9.49 -6.10 -2.33
CA LEU A 46 9.25 -7.36 -1.62
C LEU A 46 8.57 -7.14 -0.25
N VAL A 47 8.80 -6.00 0.41
CA VAL A 47 8.20 -5.66 1.71
C VAL A 47 6.69 -5.44 1.56
N PHE A 48 6.25 -4.88 0.43
CA PHE A 48 4.85 -4.53 0.18
C PHE A 48 4.07 -5.62 -0.53
N LEU A 49 4.74 -6.53 -1.23
CA LEU A 49 4.12 -7.56 -2.05
C LEU A 49 3.08 -8.41 -1.28
N PRO A 50 3.32 -8.86 -0.03
CA PRO A 50 2.32 -9.59 0.75
C PRO A 50 1.13 -8.72 1.17
N ILE A 51 1.40 -7.47 1.55
CA ILE A 51 0.39 -6.51 2.01
C ILE A 51 -0.54 -6.15 0.85
N VAL A 52 0.02 -5.87 -0.32
CA VAL A 52 -0.72 -5.57 -1.55
C VAL A 52 -1.49 -6.80 -2.02
N ALA A 53 -0.92 -8.00 -1.93
CA ALA A 53 -1.62 -9.24 -2.29
C ALA A 53 -2.87 -9.48 -1.42
N ILE A 54 -2.78 -9.28 -0.11
CA ILE A 54 -3.93 -9.38 0.80
C ILE A 54 -4.97 -8.30 0.48
N HIS A 55 -4.51 -7.06 0.23
CA HIS A 55 -5.40 -5.96 -0.17
C HIS A 55 -6.16 -6.34 -1.44
N LEU A 56 -5.47 -6.78 -2.50
CA LEU A 56 -6.10 -7.23 -3.74
C LEU A 56 -7.04 -8.42 -3.51
N LEU A 57 -6.70 -9.38 -2.66
CA LEU A 57 -7.56 -10.54 -2.38
C LEU A 57 -8.90 -10.13 -1.75
N ILE A 58 -8.90 -9.18 -0.82
CA ILE A 58 -10.11 -8.66 -0.16
C ILE A 58 -10.89 -7.71 -1.10
N PHE A 59 -10.16 -6.96 -1.93
CA PHE A 59 -10.68 -5.87 -2.75
C PHE A 59 -10.68 -6.19 -4.26
N SER A 60 -10.66 -7.46 -4.67
CA SER A 60 -10.81 -7.89 -6.08
C SER A 60 -12.19 -8.50 -6.37
N SER A 61 -13.08 -8.55 -5.38
CA SER A 61 -14.52 -8.83 -5.56
C SER A 61 -15.29 -7.57 -5.92
#